data_AF-A0A2P4PA07-F1
#
_entry.id   AF-A0A2P4PA07-F1
#
_cell.length_a   1.000
_cell.length_b   1.000
_cell.length_c   1.000
_cell.angle_alpha   90.00
_cell.angle_beta   90.00
_cell.angle_gamma   90.00
#
_symmetry.space_group_name_H-M   'P 1'
#
loop_
_entity.id
_entity.type
_entity.pdbx_description
1 polymer ?
#
loop_
_entity_poly.entity_id
_entity_poly.type
_entity_poly.pdbx_seq_one_letter_code
_entity_poly.pdbx_strand_id
1 'polypeptide(L)'
;MIWIGENLNELIELFKGCKQLRGLVLQFIWTIILKRKNVDELLELICDNASKQLRKFKMISDWEISRDALERFLDNWKKQKRNSLDLCITKSLIPNKGKNYYDDIISKHKETGVIRNFEYEEYIDFDACIDENFLEDWW
;
A
#
# COMPACT_ATOMS: atom_id res chain seq x y z
N MET A 1 6.32 9.59 -4.63
CA MET A 1 6.28 10.47 -3.43
C MET A 1 6.38 9.58 -2.21
N ILE A 2 7.20 9.98 -1.25
CA ILE A 2 7.30 9.31 0.05
C ILE A 2 6.49 10.15 1.02
N TRP A 3 5.53 9.52 1.71
CA TRP A 3 4.78 10.15 2.78
C TRP A 3 5.12 9.45 4.09
N ILE A 4 5.61 10.25 5.02
CA ILE A 4 5.87 9.88 6.42
C ILE A 4 4.88 10.74 7.19
N GLY A 5 3.86 10.16 7.81
CA GLY A 5 2.88 11.00 8.46
C GLY A 5 2.13 10.36 9.59
N GLU A 6 1.78 11.23 10.53
CA GLU A 6 1.11 10.92 11.79
C GLU A 6 -0.40 11.18 11.70
N ASN A 7 -0.89 11.71 10.56
CA ASN A 7 -2.24 12.23 10.40
C ASN A 7 -2.86 11.91 9.02
N LEU A 8 -3.94 11.13 9.01
CA LEU A 8 -4.64 10.72 7.78
C LEU A 8 -5.24 11.91 7.00
N ASN A 9 -5.57 13.02 7.66
CA ASN A 9 -6.12 14.19 6.96
C ASN A 9 -5.10 14.84 6.03
N GLU A 10 -3.82 14.84 6.41
CA GLU A 10 -2.75 15.37 5.56
C GLU A 10 -2.59 14.53 4.29
N LEU A 11 -2.73 13.21 4.40
CA LEU A 11 -2.71 12.30 3.25
C LEU A 11 -3.90 12.56 2.31
N ILE A 12 -5.08 12.84 2.85
CA ILE A 12 -6.28 13.18 2.05
C ILE A 12 -6.06 14.50 1.30
N GLU A 13 -5.58 15.55 1.97
CA GLU A 13 -5.30 16.84 1.32
C GLU A 13 -4.21 16.72 0.24
N LEU A 14 -3.22 15.86 0.47
CA LEU A 14 -2.21 15.51 -0.53
C LEU A 14 -2.85 14.86 -1.77
N PHE A 15 -3.74 13.89 -1.61
CA PHE A 15 -4.47 13.29 -2.74
C PHE A 15 -5.38 14.30 -3.46
N LYS A 16 -5.92 15.29 -2.74
CA LYS A 16 -6.66 16.38 -3.36
C LYS A 16 -5.76 17.25 -4.24
N GLY A 17 -4.56 17.58 -3.78
CA GLY A 17 -3.58 18.38 -4.53
C GLY A 17 -2.86 17.64 -5.67
N CYS A 18 -2.54 16.35 -5.48
CA CYS A 18 -1.66 15.59 -6.38
C CYS A 18 -2.43 14.70 -7.37
N LYS A 19 -3.14 15.31 -8.32
CA LYS A 19 -3.96 14.57 -9.32
C LYS A 19 -3.17 13.71 -10.31
N GLN A 20 -1.86 13.90 -10.42
CA GLN A 20 -0.96 13.16 -11.31
C GLN A 20 -0.07 12.17 -10.55
N LEU A 21 -0.38 11.87 -9.28
CA LEU A 21 0.43 10.96 -8.47
C LEU A 21 0.45 9.56 -9.09
N ARG A 22 1.65 9.09 -9.43
CA ARG A 22 1.88 7.77 -10.06
C ARG A 22 2.47 6.73 -9.12
N GLY A 23 3.14 7.18 -8.07
CA GLY A 23 3.80 6.34 -7.08
C GLY A 23 3.70 6.90 -5.67
N LEU A 24 3.34 6.04 -4.72
CA LEU A 24 3.19 6.35 -3.30
C LEU A 24 3.97 5.34 -2.48
N VAL A 25 4.83 5.82 -1.59
CA VAL A 25 5.45 5.04 -0.52
C VAL A 25 4.86 5.55 0.78
N LEU A 26 4.22 4.66 1.54
CA LEU A 26 3.76 4.95 2.90
C LEU A 26 4.71 4.28 3.86
N GLN A 27 5.32 5.08 4.72
CA GLN A 27 6.22 4.61 5.74
C GLN A 27 5.70 5.00 7.13
N PHE A 28 5.50 3.99 7.97
CA PHE A 28 5.08 4.18 9.34
C PHE A 28 6.22 3.79 10.27
N ILE A 29 6.88 4.80 10.85
CA ILE A 29 7.96 4.61 11.81
C ILE A 29 7.37 4.82 13.21
N TRP A 30 7.15 3.73 13.96
CA TRP A 30 6.97 3.74 15.42
C TRP A 30 5.99 4.80 15.98
N THR A 31 4.94 5.14 15.25
CA THR A 31 3.95 6.10 15.74
C THR A 31 2.88 5.37 16.53
N ILE A 32 2.92 5.54 17.86
CA ILE A 32 1.90 5.18 18.87
C ILE A 32 0.46 5.62 18.48
N ILE A 33 0.32 6.46 17.45
CA ILE A 33 -0.88 7.21 17.09
C ILE A 33 -1.81 6.44 16.13
N LEU A 34 -1.29 5.53 15.30
CA LEU A 34 -2.12 4.73 14.40
C LEU A 34 -2.37 3.34 15.00
N LYS A 35 -3.52 3.16 15.66
CA LYS A 35 -3.98 1.84 16.13
C LYS A 35 -4.27 0.95 14.91
N ARG A 36 -4.19 -0.39 15.05
CA ARG A 36 -4.52 -1.38 13.98
C ARG A 36 -5.76 -1.05 13.13
N LYS A 37 -6.83 -0.51 13.74
CA LYS A 37 -8.05 -0.08 13.02
C LYS A 37 -7.78 0.93 11.90
N ASN A 38 -6.74 1.73 12.04
CA ASN A 38 -6.44 2.83 11.12
C ASN A 38 -5.76 2.35 9.84
N VAL A 39 -5.17 1.14 9.80
CA VAL A 39 -4.48 0.62 8.61
C VAL A 39 -5.48 0.08 7.59
N ASP A 40 -6.49 -0.64 8.05
CA ASP A 40 -7.57 -1.12 7.18
C ASP A 40 -8.35 0.06 6.58
N GLU A 41 -8.68 1.06 7.41
CA GLU A 41 -9.34 2.30 6.97
C GLU A 41 -8.45 3.12 6.01
N LEU A 42 -7.13 3.08 6.20
CA LEU A 42 -6.18 3.74 5.31
C LEU A 42 -6.21 3.16 3.89
N LEU A 43 -6.30 1.83 3.73
CA LEU A 43 -6.41 1.23 2.40
C LEU A 43 -7.67 1.69 1.67
N GLU A 44 -8.78 1.82 2.39
CA GLU A 44 -10.04 2.35 1.84
C GLU A 44 -9.88 3.82 1.44
N LEU A 45 -9.29 4.66 2.30
CA LEU A 45 -8.99 6.06 2.01
C LEU A 45 -8.11 6.25 0.77
N ILE A 46 -7.07 5.43 0.60
CA ILE A 46 -6.20 5.45 -0.59
C ILE A 46 -7.02 5.09 -1.83
N CYS A 47 -7.82 4.03 -1.76
CA CYS A 47 -8.66 3.62 -2.88
C CYS A 47 -9.66 4.71 -3.28
N ASP A 48 -10.19 5.47 -2.33
CA ASP A 48 -11.21 6.49 -2.62
C ASP A 48 -10.62 7.83 -3.09
N ASN A 49 -9.44 8.20 -2.59
CA ASN A 49 -8.89 9.54 -2.81
C ASN A 49 -7.71 9.58 -3.79
N ALA A 50 -6.92 8.51 -3.91
CA ALA A 50 -5.71 8.54 -4.71
C ALA A 50 -6.00 8.76 -6.21
N SER A 51 -5.05 9.39 -6.92
CA SER A 51 -5.14 9.56 -8.36
C SER A 51 -5.38 8.24 -9.10
N LYS A 52 -6.20 8.26 -10.16
CA LYS A 52 -6.36 7.11 -11.07
C LYS A 52 -5.05 6.70 -11.76
N GLN A 53 -4.05 7.56 -11.76
CA GLN A 53 -2.72 7.27 -12.31
C GLN A 53 -1.79 6.54 -11.34
N LEU A 54 -2.18 6.41 -10.07
CA LEU A 54 -1.40 5.67 -9.09
C LEU A 54 -1.28 4.22 -9.57
N ARG A 55 -0.04 3.78 -9.73
CA ARG A 55 0.31 2.43 -10.21
C ARG A 55 1.43 1.78 -9.43
N LYS A 56 2.22 2.55 -8.67
CA LYS A 56 3.21 2.04 -7.73
C LYS A 56 2.78 2.33 -6.31
N PHE A 57 2.71 1.31 -5.48
CA PHE A 57 2.34 1.47 -4.09
C PHE A 57 3.23 0.60 -3.20
N LYS A 58 3.97 1.24 -2.30
CA LYS A 58 4.77 0.56 -1.28
C LYS A 58 4.24 0.92 0.11
N MET A 59 4.06 -0.09 0.96
CA MET A 59 3.66 0.10 2.35
C MET A 59 4.66 -0.57 3.28
N ILE A 60 5.30 0.25 4.11
CA ILE A 60 6.31 -0.16 5.09
C ILE A 60 5.74 0.10 6.47
N SER A 61 5.44 -0.97 7.20
CA SER A 61 4.86 -0.88 8.54
C SER A 61 5.14 -2.14 9.36
N ASP A 62 5.16 -1.99 10.67
CA ASP A 62 5.20 -3.05 11.68
C ASP A 62 3.79 -3.53 12.10
N TRP A 63 2.72 -2.97 11.55
CA TRP A 63 1.34 -3.37 11.82
C TRP A 63 0.88 -4.49 10.92
N GLU A 64 -0.10 -5.28 11.36
CA GLU A 64 -0.77 -6.27 10.53
C GLU A 64 -2.02 -5.67 9.86
N ILE A 65 -2.27 -6.03 8.59
CA ILE A 65 -3.53 -5.73 7.90
C ILE A 65 -4.49 -6.92 8.05
N SER A 66 -5.79 -6.65 8.08
CA SER A 66 -6.74 -7.76 8.00
C SER A 66 -6.84 -8.31 6.57
N ARG A 67 -7.09 -9.62 6.47
CA ARG A 67 -7.35 -10.31 5.20
C ARG A 67 -8.45 -9.61 4.41
N ASP A 68 -9.56 -9.32 5.09
CA ASP A 68 -10.74 -8.74 4.46
C ASP A 68 -10.45 -7.32 3.95
N ALA A 69 -9.60 -6.55 4.64
CA ALA A 69 -9.22 -5.22 4.17
C ALA A 69 -8.36 -5.29 2.91
N LEU A 70 -7.39 -6.22 2.83
CA LEU A 70 -6.59 -6.41 1.62
C LEU A 70 -7.46 -6.81 0.43
N GLU A 71 -8.34 -7.79 0.63
CA GLU A 71 -9.22 -8.27 -0.44
C GLU A 71 -10.18 -7.18 -0.91
N ARG A 72 -10.82 -6.45 0.03
CA ARG A 72 -11.68 -5.31 -0.31
C ARG A 72 -10.92 -4.22 -1.07
N PHE A 73 -9.71 -3.90 -0.64
CA PHE A 73 -8.86 -2.89 -1.31
C PHE A 73 -8.63 -3.26 -2.78
N LEU A 74 -8.18 -4.49 -3.06
CA LEU A 74 -7.87 -4.93 -4.42
C LEU A 74 -9.13 -5.11 -5.29
N ASP A 75 -10.23 -5.62 -4.71
CA ASP A 75 -11.52 -5.71 -5.39
C ASP A 75 -12.04 -4.32 -5.77
N ASN A 76 -11.95 -3.35 -4.85
CA ASN A 76 -12.35 -1.96 -5.11
C ASN A 76 -11.43 -1.30 -6.13
N TRP A 77 -10.12 -1.58 -6.09
CA TRP A 77 -9.17 -1.11 -7.09
C TRP A 77 -9.59 -1.51 -8.50
N LYS A 78 -10.00 -2.78 -8.67
CA LYS A 78 -10.55 -3.31 -9.92
C LYS A 78 -11.86 -2.64 -10.30
N LYS A 79 -12.83 -2.54 -9.38
CA LYS A 79 -14.14 -1.93 -9.63
C LYS A 79 -14.02 -0.49 -10.10
N GLN A 80 -13.07 0.26 -9.55
CA GLN A 80 -12.79 1.65 -9.93
C GLN A 80 -12.05 1.80 -11.28
N LYS A 81 -11.72 0.68 -11.95
CA LYS A 81 -11.01 0.64 -13.25
C LYS A 81 -9.69 1.42 -13.21
N ARG A 82 -8.93 1.23 -12.13
CA ARG A 82 -7.61 1.83 -11.95
C ARG A 82 -6.55 1.05 -12.75
N ASN A 83 -5.38 1.66 -12.93
CA ASN A 83 -4.22 0.98 -13.52
C ASN A 83 -3.77 -0.19 -12.63
N SER A 84 -3.16 -1.20 -13.24
CA SER A 84 -2.54 -2.30 -12.51
C SER A 84 -1.46 -1.78 -11.53
N LEU A 85 -1.41 -2.39 -10.35
CA LEU A 85 -0.49 -2.04 -9.27
C LEU A 85 0.80 -2.84 -9.32
N ASP A 86 1.93 -2.16 -9.18
CA ASP A 86 3.12 -2.72 -8.56
C ASP A 86 2.99 -2.49 -7.05
N LEU A 87 2.77 -3.58 -6.32
CA LEU A 87 2.50 -3.55 -4.88
C LEU A 87 3.69 -4.15 -4.13
N CYS A 88 4.30 -3.36 -3.25
CA CYS A 88 5.34 -3.82 -2.34
C CYS A 88 4.87 -3.65 -0.90
N ILE A 89 4.94 -4.70 -0.09
CA ILE A 89 4.58 -4.64 1.32
C ILE A 89 5.64 -5.31 2.18
N THR A 90 5.89 -4.76 3.37
CA THR A 90 6.72 -5.44 4.37
C THR A 90 6.08 -6.74 4.84
N LYS A 91 6.89 -7.76 5.10
CA LYS A 91 6.42 -9.08 5.56
C LYS A 91 5.66 -9.01 6.89
N SER A 92 5.99 -8.05 7.74
CA SER A 92 5.30 -7.74 9.00
C SER A 92 3.83 -7.33 8.83
N LEU A 93 3.45 -6.85 7.63
CA LEU A 93 2.05 -6.52 7.32
C LEU A 93 1.14 -7.74 7.23
N ILE A 94 1.71 -8.91 6.98
CA ILE A 94 0.96 -10.15 6.86
C ILE A 94 1.10 -10.97 8.15
N PRO A 95 0.00 -11.24 8.86
CA PRO A 95 0.03 -12.14 10.00
C PRO A 95 0.60 -13.50 9.59
N ASN A 96 1.56 -14.02 10.38
CA ASN A 96 2.11 -15.37 10.16
C ASN A 96 1.00 -16.43 10.14
N LYS A 97 -0.04 -16.25 10.97
CA LYS A 97 -1.22 -17.09 10.98
C LYS A 97 -2.10 -16.76 9.78
N GLY A 98 -2.19 -17.68 8.83
CA GLY A 98 -3.03 -17.54 7.65
C GLY A 98 -2.34 -16.92 6.44
N LYS A 99 -1.00 -16.89 6.42
CA LYS A 99 -0.21 -16.39 5.29
C LYS A 99 -0.67 -16.94 3.92
N ASN A 100 -0.97 -18.24 3.83
CA ASN A 100 -1.44 -18.85 2.58
C ASN A 100 -2.67 -18.13 2.00
N TYR A 101 -3.58 -17.64 2.84
CA TYR A 101 -4.76 -16.90 2.37
C TYR A 101 -4.39 -15.55 1.73
N TYR A 102 -3.34 -14.89 2.21
CA TYR A 102 -2.85 -13.65 1.61
C TYR A 102 -2.20 -13.94 0.26
N ASP A 103 -1.40 -15.00 0.17
CA ASP A 103 -0.79 -15.43 -1.09
C ASP A 103 -1.86 -15.81 -2.12
N ASP A 104 -2.97 -16.42 -1.69
CA ASP A 104 -4.14 -16.71 -2.54
C ASP A 104 -4.82 -15.41 -3.04
N ILE A 105 -5.02 -14.42 -2.16
CA ILE A 105 -5.58 -13.12 -2.53
C ILE A 105 -4.69 -12.43 -3.56
N ILE A 106 -3.37 -12.39 -3.33
CA ILE A 106 -2.43 -11.77 -4.26
C ILE A 106 -2.44 -12.50 -5.61
N SER A 107 -2.43 -13.84 -5.60
CA SER A 107 -2.44 -14.64 -6.83
C SER A 107 -3.70 -14.41 -7.66
N LYS A 108 -4.88 -14.45 -7.02
CA LYS A 108 -6.17 -14.11 -7.65
C LYS A 108 -6.15 -12.72 -8.30
N HIS A 109 -5.54 -11.74 -7.63
CA HIS A 109 -5.50 -10.36 -8.14
C HIS A 109 -4.40 -10.14 -9.20
N LYS A 110 -3.37 -10.99 -9.24
CA LYS A 110 -2.43 -11.07 -10.37
C LYS A 110 -3.10 -11.63 -11.62
N GLU A 111 -3.82 -12.75 -11.49
CA GLU A 111 -4.54 -13.38 -12.60
C GLU A 111 -5.59 -12.46 -13.23
N THR A 112 -6.21 -11.61 -12.42
CA THR A 112 -7.22 -10.64 -12.90
C THR A 112 -6.63 -9.29 -13.35
N GLY A 113 -5.30 -9.16 -13.37
CA GLY A 113 -4.59 -7.98 -13.87
C GLY A 113 -4.64 -6.76 -12.94
N VAL A 114 -5.16 -6.91 -11.71
CA VAL A 114 -5.17 -5.83 -10.71
C VAL A 114 -3.76 -5.59 -10.18
N ILE A 115 -3.02 -6.66 -9.92
CA ILE A 115 -1.62 -6.63 -9.52
C ILE A 115 -0.78 -7.01 -10.71
N ARG A 116 0.13 -6.13 -11.13
CA ARG A 116 1.14 -6.41 -12.15
C ARG A 116 2.35 -7.08 -11.54
N ASN A 117 2.92 -6.47 -10.50
CA ASN A 117 4.07 -6.98 -9.76
C ASN A 117 3.75 -6.96 -8.26
N PHE A 118 4.27 -7.95 -7.54
CA PHE A 118 4.13 -8.00 -6.09
C PHE A 118 5.41 -8.47 -5.43
N GLU A 119 5.82 -7.76 -4.40
CA GLU A 119 7.06 -8.00 -3.66
C GLU A 119 6.81 -7.96 -2.15
N TYR A 120 7.49 -8.86 -1.44
CA TYR A 120 7.61 -8.83 0.01
C TYR A 120 8.96 -8.26 0.39
N GLU A 121 8.96 -7.21 1.20
CA GLU A 121 10.19 -6.70 1.81
C GLU A 121 10.41 -7.42 3.15
N GLU A 122 11.50 -8.20 3.25
CA GLU A 122 11.77 -9.05 4.41
C GLU A 122 12.23 -8.27 5.65
N TYR A 123 12.92 -7.15 5.46
CA TYR A 123 13.50 -6.34 6.53
C TYR A 123 13.05 -4.90 6.39
N ILE A 124 12.54 -4.33 7.49
CA ILE A 124 12.44 -2.88 7.62
C ILE A 124 13.84 -2.42 8.00
N ASP A 125 14.66 -2.08 7.02
CA ASP A 125 15.90 -1.35 7.29
C ASP A 125 15.53 0.11 7.59
N PHE A 126 15.29 0.40 8.86
CA PHE A 126 14.85 1.72 9.33
C PHE A 126 15.81 2.86 8.91
N ASP A 127 17.09 2.55 8.66
CA ASP A 127 18.10 3.50 8.22
C ASP A 127 18.19 3.61 6.68
N ALA A 128 17.80 2.56 5.93
CA ALA A 128 17.75 2.56 4.45
C ALA A 128 16.35 2.84 3.85
N CYS A 129 15.35 3.13 4.68
CA CYS A 129 13.94 3.19 4.27
C CYS A 129 13.55 4.30 3.28
N ILE A 130 14.45 5.25 2.99
CA ILE A 130 14.29 6.09 1.79
C ILE A 130 14.96 5.35 0.63
N ASP A 131 14.38 4.22 0.23
CA ASP A 131 14.72 3.62 -1.05
C ASP A 131 14.06 4.45 -2.16
N GLU A 132 14.70 5.58 -2.50
CA GLU A 132 14.28 6.42 -3.62
C GLU A 132 14.25 5.60 -4.92
N ASN A 133 15.04 4.52 -5.03
CA ASN A 133 15.10 3.65 -6.21
C ASN A 133 13.76 2.96 -6.50
N PHE A 134 12.94 2.63 -5.50
CA PHE A 134 11.58 2.11 -5.76
C PHE A 134 10.77 3.05 -6.67
N LEU A 135 10.97 4.36 -6.52
CA LEU A 135 10.38 5.38 -7.38
C LEU A 135 11.24 5.66 -8.62
N GLU A 136 12.58 5.66 -8.50
CA GLU A 136 13.54 6.07 -9.54
C GLU A 136 13.90 5.02 -10.60
N ASP A 137 13.69 3.72 -10.35
CA ASP A 137 14.04 2.63 -11.29
C ASP A 137 13.24 2.65 -12.62
N TRP A 138 12.44 3.69 -12.88
CA TRP A 138 11.45 3.74 -13.95
C TRP A 138 11.41 5.11 -14.65
N TRP A 139 12.36 5.32 -15.58
CA TRP A 139 12.23 6.22 -16.73
C TRP A 139 11.66 5.45 -17.93
#